data_AF-A0A2V8ZPJ8-F1
#
_entry.id   AF-A0A2V8ZPJ8-F1
#
_cell.length_a   1.000
_cell.length_b   1.000
_cell.length_c   1.000
_cell.angle_alpha   90.00
_cell.angle_beta   90.00
_cell.angle_gamma   90.00
#
_symmetry.space_group_name_H-M   'P 1'
#
loop_
_entity.id
_entity.type
_entity.pdbx_description
1 polymer ?
#
loop_
_entity_poly.entity_id
_entity_poly.type
_entity_poly.pdbx_seq_one_letter_code
_entity_poly.pdbx_strand_id
1 'polypeptide(L)'
;MLRVAKTEAQGTVTIQHPPGDMQQAEQQLKALAGDRHAAAQQQLSQIRDQLHQAVQARQAQLQKAMSDQQATRLQQLKAQAAQSSARPAKIAGPQLQAKGSDVAMSPMAVSKEGLAPKQTIGTSQSRDIGAAGSNPPQTVAKPTITSLSVSEGQPGDPVLINGSGFGSSPGEVHFIVNPGMDLKASADYWSDAQVVATVPSAEKILSYGGYVYVQRGTDKSGVVSFKFNPALQLMTLGITADKRIKSPYDTTGIGAFCGCIAHEGAGDLFGHKDDDEFFSNTTLKNGWVVDSVNFGIHGSIFGNANASVSDSRIGTNSPYVKVHWWMDTFSSVDYNVSLNIKGPTGVPYQ
;
A
#
# COMPACT_ATOMS: atom_id res chain seq x y z
N MET A 1 -75.35 9.43 -36.18
CA MET A 1 -73.91 9.52 -35.86
C MET A 1 -73.61 10.93 -35.39
N LEU A 2 -73.52 11.16 -34.07
CA LEU A 2 -73.23 12.48 -33.48
C LEU A 2 -71.73 12.53 -33.15
N ARG A 3 -70.95 13.41 -33.80
CA ARG A 3 -69.55 13.67 -33.43
C ARG A 3 -69.54 14.80 -32.41
N VAL A 4 -69.07 14.50 -31.19
CA VAL A 4 -68.83 15.46 -30.12
C VAL A 4 -67.51 16.18 -30.40
N ALA A 5 -67.52 17.50 -30.52
CA ALA A 5 -66.31 18.32 -30.57
C ALA A 5 -65.73 18.44 -29.15
N LYS A 6 -64.46 18.09 -28.99
CA LYS A 6 -63.72 18.21 -27.72
C LYS A 6 -63.07 19.59 -27.69
N THR A 7 -63.59 20.50 -26.88
CA THR A 7 -62.99 21.83 -26.65
C THR A 7 -61.93 21.69 -25.57
N GLU A 8 -60.66 21.83 -25.92
CA GLU A 8 -59.57 21.90 -24.94
C GLU A 8 -59.41 23.34 -24.48
N ALA A 9 -59.62 23.59 -23.18
CA ALA A 9 -59.34 24.87 -22.57
C ALA A 9 -57.82 24.97 -22.33
N GLN A 10 -57.16 25.90 -23.02
CA GLN A 10 -55.79 26.29 -22.69
C GLN A 10 -55.82 27.41 -21.66
N GLY A 11 -55.46 27.09 -20.42
CA GLY A 11 -55.24 28.06 -19.36
C GLY A 11 -53.76 28.10 -18.98
N THR A 12 -53.13 29.27 -19.05
CA THR A 12 -51.75 29.47 -18.61
C THR A 12 -51.73 29.58 -17.09
N VAL A 13 -51.10 28.63 -16.39
CA VAL A 13 -50.85 28.73 -14.94
C VAL A 13 -49.53 29.47 -14.73
N THR A 14 -49.59 30.69 -14.21
CA THR A 14 -48.40 31.43 -13.79
C THR A 14 -48.08 31.04 -12.34
N ILE A 15 -47.08 30.17 -12.15
CA ILE A 15 -46.52 29.92 -10.81
C ILE A 15 -45.50 31.02 -10.54
N GLN A 16 -45.86 31.95 -9.65
CA GLN A 16 -44.99 33.02 -9.21
C GLN A 16 -44.26 32.56 -7.94
N HIS A 17 -42.97 32.23 -8.05
CA HIS A 17 -42.13 31.92 -6.90
C HIS A 17 -41.64 33.23 -6.25
N PRO A 18 -41.90 33.49 -4.95
CA PRO A 18 -41.39 34.69 -4.28
C PRO A 18 -39.85 34.68 -4.20
N PRO A 19 -39.15 35.81 -4.45
CA PRO A 19 -37.68 35.90 -4.41
C PRO A 19 -37.01 35.72 -3.02
N GLY A 20 -37.73 35.27 -1.99
CA GLY A 20 -37.30 35.34 -0.59
C GLY A 20 -36.65 34.07 0.01
N ASP A 21 -36.79 32.91 -0.62
CA ASP A 21 -36.45 31.63 0.04
C ASP A 21 -35.03 31.11 -0.23
N MET A 22 -34.36 31.53 -1.32
CA MET A 22 -33.04 30.97 -1.66
C MET A 22 -31.93 31.39 -0.68
N GLN A 23 -31.95 32.62 -0.18
CA GLN A 23 -30.94 33.07 0.79
C GLN A 23 -31.10 32.38 2.15
N GLN A 24 -32.34 32.13 2.58
CA GLN A 24 -32.61 31.39 3.82
C GLN A 24 -32.23 29.90 3.66
N ALA A 25 -32.54 29.30 2.51
CA ALA A 25 -32.12 27.92 2.20
C ALA A 25 -30.59 27.79 2.15
N GLU A 26 -29.88 28.76 1.57
CA GLU A 26 -28.42 28.77 1.52
C GLU A 26 -27.80 28.94 2.92
N GLN A 27 -28.34 29.82 3.75
CA GLN A 27 -27.90 29.98 5.13
C GLN A 27 -28.13 28.71 5.96
N GLN A 28 -29.27 28.06 5.80
CA GLN A 28 -29.56 26.78 6.46
C GLN A 28 -28.61 25.66 6.00
N LEU A 29 -28.30 25.61 4.70
CA LEU A 29 -27.37 24.62 4.16
C LEU A 29 -25.93 24.86 4.65
N LYS A 30 -25.50 26.12 4.75
CA LYS A 30 -24.19 26.49 5.32
C LYS A 30 -24.10 26.16 6.81
N ALA A 31 -25.16 26.42 7.58
CA ALA A 31 -25.22 26.04 8.98
C ALA A 31 -25.13 24.52 9.16
N LEU A 32 -25.91 23.76 8.37
CA LEU A 32 -25.88 22.29 8.39
C LEU A 32 -24.51 21.72 7.97
N ALA A 33 -23.85 22.33 6.99
CA ALA A 33 -22.50 21.96 6.58
C ALA A 33 -21.47 22.25 7.69
N GLY A 34 -21.62 23.37 8.39
CA GLY A 34 -20.81 23.73 9.56
C GLY A 34 -20.95 22.72 10.70
N ASP A 35 -22.18 22.35 11.04
CA ASP A 35 -22.47 21.36 12.09
C ASP A 35 -21.90 19.98 11.74
N ARG A 36 -22.04 19.55 10.49
CA ARG A 36 -21.45 18.29 10.01
C ARG A 36 -19.93 18.31 10.06
N HIS A 37 -19.31 19.43 9.72
CA HIS A 37 -17.86 19.57 9.79
C HIS A 37 -17.37 19.54 11.24
N ALA A 38 -18.06 20.22 12.15
CA ALA A 38 -17.75 20.18 13.59
C ALA A 38 -17.90 18.75 14.15
N ALA A 39 -18.97 18.04 13.78
CA ALA A 39 -19.19 16.65 14.18
C ALA A 39 -18.09 15.70 13.64
N ALA A 40 -17.69 15.87 12.37
CA ALA A 40 -16.61 15.10 11.77
C ALA A 40 -15.26 15.36 12.45
N GLN A 41 -14.98 16.61 12.83
CA GLN A 41 -13.77 16.97 13.58
C GLN A 41 -13.76 16.36 14.99
N GLN A 42 -14.90 16.34 15.68
CA GLN A 42 -15.03 15.67 16.98
C GLN A 42 -14.86 14.15 16.87
N GLN A 43 -15.40 13.51 15.83
CA GLN A 43 -15.16 12.09 15.59
C GLN A 43 -13.69 11.80 15.32
N LEU A 44 -13.02 12.63 14.51
CA LEU A 44 -11.58 12.48 14.24
C LEU A 44 -10.73 12.63 15.50
N SER A 45 -11.06 13.56 16.41
CA SER A 45 -10.35 13.68 17.68
C SER A 45 -10.56 12.44 18.56
N GLN A 46 -11.80 11.95 18.66
CA GLN A 46 -12.09 10.72 19.43
C GLN A 46 -11.34 9.51 18.88
N ILE A 47 -11.31 9.33 17.55
CA ILE A 47 -10.56 8.24 16.90
C ILE A 47 -9.06 8.37 17.18
N ARG A 48 -8.51 9.60 17.10
CA ARG A 48 -7.10 9.86 17.40
C ARG A 48 -6.75 9.54 18.85
N ASP A 49 -7.63 9.87 19.79
CA ASP A 49 -7.42 9.59 21.22
C ASP A 49 -7.52 8.09 21.51
N GLN A 50 -8.50 7.40 20.92
CA GLN A 50 -8.62 5.94 21.00
C GLN A 50 -7.38 5.23 20.43
N LEU A 51 -6.87 5.71 19.29
CA LEU A 51 -5.66 5.18 18.68
C LEU A 51 -4.45 5.38 19.61
N HIS A 52 -4.26 6.57 20.19
CA HIS A 52 -3.18 6.82 21.14
C HIS A 52 -3.27 5.92 22.38
N GLN A 53 -4.46 5.76 22.95
CA GLN A 53 -4.67 4.86 24.10
C GLN A 53 -4.36 3.40 23.74
N ALA A 54 -4.81 2.93 22.57
CA ALA A 54 -4.53 1.59 22.10
C ALA A 54 -3.02 1.35 21.87
N VAL A 55 -2.31 2.33 21.30
CA VAL A 55 -0.86 2.27 21.11
C VAL A 55 -0.13 2.21 22.45
N GLN A 56 -0.50 3.05 23.41
CA GLN A 56 0.11 3.04 24.75
C GLN A 56 -0.16 1.72 25.50
N ALA A 57 -1.40 1.22 25.44
CA ALA A 57 -1.75 -0.07 26.02
C ALA A 57 -0.93 -1.21 25.38
N ARG A 58 -0.76 -1.18 24.06
CA ARG A 58 0.05 -2.17 23.34
C ARG A 58 1.54 -2.09 23.71
N GLN A 59 2.09 -0.89 23.85
CA GLN A 59 3.46 -0.69 24.32
C GLN A 59 3.67 -1.24 25.73
N ALA A 60 2.74 -0.97 26.66
CA ALA A 60 2.80 -1.51 28.02
C ALA A 60 2.74 -3.04 28.05
N GLN A 61 1.88 -3.64 27.21
CA GLN A 61 1.80 -5.11 27.06
C GLN A 61 3.10 -5.70 26.53
N LEU A 62 3.73 -5.08 25.53
CA LEU A 62 5.01 -5.53 24.97
C LEU A 62 6.13 -5.44 26.01
N GLN A 63 6.20 -4.36 26.78
CA GLN A 63 7.18 -4.21 27.86
C GLN A 63 7.02 -5.30 28.93
N LYS A 64 5.78 -5.59 29.34
CA LYS A 64 5.50 -6.66 30.31
C LYS A 64 5.86 -8.04 29.75
N ALA A 65 5.52 -8.33 28.50
CA ALA A 65 5.88 -9.59 27.86
C ALA A 65 7.40 -9.79 27.79
N MET A 66 8.15 -8.72 27.49
CA MET A 66 9.61 -8.73 27.49
C MET A 66 10.19 -9.00 28.88
N SER A 67 9.65 -8.36 29.95
CA SER A 67 10.11 -8.62 31.31
C SER A 67 9.81 -10.05 31.77
N ASP A 68 8.63 -10.57 31.43
CA ASP A 68 8.21 -11.93 31.78
C ASP A 68 9.11 -12.97 31.06
N GLN A 69 9.47 -12.72 29.79
CA GLN A 69 10.44 -13.56 29.06
C GLN A 69 11.83 -13.52 29.68
N GLN A 70 12.33 -12.34 30.08
CA GLN A 70 13.63 -12.21 30.74
C GLN A 70 13.66 -12.96 32.09
N ALA A 71 12.60 -12.83 32.89
CA ALA A 71 12.47 -13.53 34.17
C ALA A 71 12.46 -15.07 33.98
N THR A 72 11.71 -15.55 32.98
CA THR A 72 11.65 -16.98 32.63
C THR A 72 13.02 -17.49 32.17
N ARG A 73 13.73 -16.73 31.33
CA ARG A 73 15.08 -17.07 30.88
C ARG A 73 16.08 -17.13 32.04
N LEU A 74 15.99 -16.21 32.99
CA LEU A 74 16.84 -16.21 34.18
C LEU A 74 16.58 -17.43 35.08
N GLN A 75 15.32 -17.83 35.24
CA GLN A 75 14.97 -19.05 35.98
C GLN A 75 15.49 -20.31 35.29
N GLN A 76 15.38 -20.40 33.96
CA GLN A 76 15.93 -21.52 33.20
C GLN A 76 17.45 -21.62 33.34
N LEU A 77 18.17 -20.50 33.25
CA LEU A 77 19.62 -20.46 33.44
C LEU A 77 20.02 -20.90 34.86
N LYS A 78 19.27 -20.48 35.89
CA LYS A 78 19.50 -20.92 37.28
C LYS A 78 19.23 -22.41 37.46
N ALA A 79 18.18 -22.96 36.85
CA ALA A 79 17.88 -24.39 36.90
C ALA A 79 18.98 -25.22 36.20
N GLN A 80 19.49 -24.75 35.06
CA GLN A 80 20.61 -25.39 34.35
C GLN A 80 21.91 -25.35 35.19
N ALA A 81 22.18 -24.24 35.88
CA ALA A 81 23.34 -24.12 36.78
C ALA A 81 23.22 -24.99 38.04
N ALA A 82 22.01 -25.16 38.59
CA ALA A 82 21.78 -26.07 39.72
C ALA A 82 22.03 -27.54 39.32
N GLN A 83 21.61 -27.94 38.11
CA GLN A 83 21.84 -29.28 37.58
C GLN A 83 23.33 -29.58 37.31
N SER A 84 24.14 -28.58 36.94
CA SER A 84 25.59 -28.76 36.75
C SER A 84 26.37 -28.83 38.08
N SER A 85 25.86 -28.19 39.15
CA SER A 85 26.45 -28.25 40.49
C SER A 85 26.16 -29.55 41.27
N ALA A 86 25.22 -30.37 40.80
CA ALA A 86 24.82 -31.63 41.45
C ALA A 86 25.56 -32.89 40.94
N ARG A 87 26.57 -32.74 40.05
CA ARG A 87 27.41 -33.87 39.62
C ARG A 87 28.53 -34.11 40.64
N PRO A 88 28.61 -35.28 41.31
CA PRO A 88 29.71 -35.55 42.22
C PRO A 88 31.03 -35.65 41.44
N ALA A 89 32.01 -34.83 41.84
CA ALA A 89 33.37 -34.88 41.33
C ALA A 89 34.05 -36.18 41.78
N LYS A 90 34.36 -37.08 40.84
CA LYS A 90 35.33 -38.17 41.09
C LYS A 90 36.73 -37.54 41.09
N ILE A 91 37.33 -37.53 42.27
CA ILE A 91 38.72 -37.12 42.52
C ILE A 91 39.66 -38.18 41.93
N ALA A 92 40.55 -37.76 41.03
CA ALA A 92 41.79 -38.46 40.71
C ALA A 92 42.83 -37.41 40.29
N GLY A 93 43.72 -37.02 41.22
CA GLY A 93 45.02 -36.41 40.89
C GLY A 93 46.08 -37.52 40.68
N PRO A 94 47.39 -37.21 40.49
CA PRO A 94 48.11 -35.92 40.47
C PRO A 94 48.79 -35.70 39.07
N GLN A 95 49.56 -34.68 38.69
CA GLN A 95 50.48 -33.76 39.38
C GLN A 95 50.79 -32.60 38.40
N LEU A 96 50.86 -31.36 38.89
CA LEU A 96 51.30 -30.19 38.15
C LEU A 96 52.83 -30.07 38.19
N GLN A 97 53.46 -29.83 37.05
CA GLN A 97 54.83 -29.32 36.99
C GLN A 97 54.87 -28.15 35.99
N ALA A 98 55.12 -26.96 36.53
CA ALA A 98 55.15 -25.69 35.81
C ALA A 98 56.58 -25.28 35.43
N LYS A 99 56.75 -24.76 34.21
CA LYS A 99 57.80 -23.84 33.72
C LYS A 99 57.62 -23.82 32.19
N GLY A 100 57.46 -22.72 31.47
CA GLY A 100 57.86 -21.34 31.68
C GLY A 100 58.48 -20.88 30.36
N SER A 101 57.96 -19.77 29.83
CA SER A 101 58.72 -18.76 29.06
C SER A 101 59.21 -19.08 27.63
N ASP A 102 58.57 -18.34 26.72
CA ASP A 102 59.19 -17.45 25.72
C ASP A 102 59.81 -17.99 24.41
N VAL A 103 59.16 -17.55 23.32
CA VAL A 103 59.69 -16.76 22.19
C VAL A 103 61.03 -17.21 21.58
N ALA A 104 60.99 -17.63 20.31
CA ALA A 104 61.86 -17.06 19.27
C ALA A 104 61.42 -17.47 17.86
N MET A 105 61.46 -16.48 16.98
CA MET A 105 61.07 -16.51 15.57
C MET A 105 62.13 -17.19 14.68
N SER A 106 61.63 -17.88 13.65
CA SER A 106 62.06 -18.02 12.23
C SER A 106 63.52 -17.75 11.81
N PRO A 107 64.06 -18.44 10.77
CA PRO A 107 63.75 -18.00 9.41
C PRO A 107 63.64 -19.08 8.30
N MET A 108 62.85 -18.69 7.30
CA MET A 108 62.91 -18.94 5.84
C MET A 108 63.94 -19.93 5.27
N ALA A 109 63.41 -20.83 4.43
CA ALA A 109 64.08 -21.23 3.18
C ALA A 109 63.08 -21.20 2.02
N VAL A 110 63.47 -20.51 0.95
CA VAL A 110 62.76 -20.29 -0.32
C VAL A 110 63.29 -21.26 -1.38
N SER A 111 62.47 -21.51 -2.41
CA SER A 111 62.74 -22.07 -3.76
C SER A 111 62.08 -23.44 -3.98
N LYS A 112 61.41 -23.77 -5.11
CA LYS A 112 61.38 -23.20 -6.48
C LYS A 112 60.14 -23.73 -7.23
N GLU A 113 59.75 -23.03 -8.28
CA GLU A 113 58.61 -23.29 -9.19
C GLU A 113 58.62 -24.64 -9.93
N GLY A 114 57.42 -25.13 -10.27
CA GLY A 114 57.21 -26.24 -11.21
C GLY A 114 55.73 -26.50 -11.55
N LEU A 115 55.31 -25.96 -12.69
CA LEU A 115 54.20 -26.31 -13.61
C LEU A 115 53.01 -27.20 -13.15
N ALA A 116 51.80 -26.70 -13.46
CA ALA A 116 50.52 -27.41 -13.60
C ALA A 116 50.56 -28.45 -14.78
N PRO A 117 49.53 -29.30 -15.05
CA PRO A 117 48.13 -29.15 -14.61
C PRO A 117 47.30 -30.45 -14.31
N LYS A 118 46.12 -30.21 -13.73
CA LYS A 118 44.83 -30.94 -13.92
C LYS A 118 44.79 -32.44 -13.55
N GLN A 119 44.15 -32.79 -12.43
CA GLN A 119 43.24 -33.95 -12.35
C GLN A 119 42.16 -33.77 -11.26
N THR A 120 40.91 -33.89 -11.70
CA THR A 120 39.72 -34.16 -10.89
C THR A 120 39.65 -35.67 -10.62
N ILE A 121 38.91 -36.03 -9.56
CA ILE A 121 38.29 -37.33 -9.26
C ILE A 121 39.09 -38.24 -8.30
N GLY A 122 38.57 -38.34 -7.07
CA GLY A 122 38.20 -39.63 -6.50
C GLY A 122 39.10 -40.25 -5.43
N THR A 123 38.45 -40.51 -4.29
CA THR A 123 38.71 -41.57 -3.29
C THR A 123 39.59 -41.21 -2.10
N SER A 124 38.96 -41.15 -0.92
CA SER A 124 39.28 -42.11 0.15
C SER A 124 38.14 -42.22 1.14
N GLN A 125 37.78 -43.47 1.37
CA GLN A 125 36.73 -43.95 2.24
C GLN A 125 37.02 -43.64 3.72
N SER A 126 35.91 -43.60 4.46
CA SER A 126 35.76 -43.63 5.90
C SER A 126 36.84 -44.41 6.65
N ARG A 127 37.36 -43.78 7.71
CA ARG A 127 37.69 -44.48 8.95
C ARG A 127 36.85 -43.87 10.06
N ASP A 128 35.90 -44.66 10.53
CA ASP A 128 35.12 -44.40 11.73
C ASP A 128 36.02 -44.24 12.95
N ILE A 129 35.78 -43.16 13.71
CA ILE A 129 35.98 -43.13 15.15
C ILE A 129 34.63 -42.72 15.75
N GLY A 130 34.07 -43.63 16.54
CA GLY A 130 32.69 -43.58 17.00
C GLY A 130 32.36 -42.44 17.97
N ALA A 131 31.13 -41.96 17.79
CA ALA A 131 30.12 -41.67 18.81
C ALA A 131 30.50 -40.78 20.01
N ALA A 132 30.17 -39.49 19.86
CA ALA A 132 29.57 -38.70 20.93
C ALA A 132 28.49 -37.76 20.36
N GLY A 133 27.21 -38.15 20.52
CA GLY A 133 26.08 -37.21 20.47
C GLY A 133 25.49 -36.86 19.10
N SER A 134 25.11 -37.83 18.28
CA SER A 134 24.06 -37.57 17.29
C SER A 134 22.72 -37.58 18.00
N ASN A 135 22.16 -36.39 18.26
CA ASN A 135 20.70 -36.29 18.36
C ASN A 135 20.12 -36.99 17.12
N PRO A 136 19.07 -37.81 17.25
CA PRO A 136 18.39 -38.33 16.07
C PRO A 136 18.07 -37.15 15.15
N PRO A 137 18.16 -37.30 13.81
CA PRO A 137 17.65 -36.27 12.91
C PRO A 137 16.24 -35.96 13.38
N GLN A 138 16.00 -34.76 13.89
CA GLN A 138 14.63 -34.37 14.20
C GLN A 138 13.91 -34.41 12.86
N THR A 139 13.09 -35.44 12.66
CA THR A 139 12.18 -35.52 11.53
C THR A 139 11.22 -34.37 11.70
N VAL A 140 11.55 -33.25 11.06
CA VAL A 140 10.68 -32.09 11.01
C VAL A 140 9.42 -32.58 10.32
N ALA A 141 8.30 -32.62 11.05
CA ALA A 141 7.03 -32.96 10.46
C ALA A 141 6.77 -32.00 9.29
N LYS A 142 6.27 -32.52 8.16
CA LYS A 142 5.98 -31.70 6.98
C LYS A 142 5.13 -30.49 7.40
N PRO A 143 5.57 -29.25 7.11
CA PRO A 143 4.87 -28.07 7.57
C PRO A 143 3.44 -28.07 7.02
N THR A 144 2.47 -27.65 7.82
CA THR A 144 1.06 -27.57 7.42
C THR A 144 0.49 -26.25 7.88
N ILE A 145 -0.16 -25.52 6.97
CA ILE A 145 -0.90 -24.30 7.30
C ILE A 145 -2.35 -24.70 7.58
N THR A 146 -2.88 -24.25 8.71
CA THR A 146 -4.28 -24.46 9.11
C THR A 146 -5.13 -23.23 8.81
N SER A 147 -4.59 -22.02 9.01
CA SER A 147 -5.31 -20.77 8.71
C SER A 147 -4.38 -19.58 8.53
N LEU A 148 -4.90 -18.55 7.88
CA LEU A 148 -4.33 -17.22 7.79
C LEU A 148 -5.26 -16.24 8.54
N SER A 149 -4.71 -15.22 9.19
CA SER A 149 -5.52 -14.17 9.83
C SER A 149 -6.31 -13.33 8.83
N VAL A 150 -5.78 -13.20 7.62
CA VAL A 150 -6.38 -12.49 6.49
C VAL A 150 -6.19 -13.31 5.23
N SER A 151 -7.18 -13.29 4.34
CA SER A 151 -7.13 -13.96 3.04
C SER A 151 -6.81 -13.01 1.89
N GLU A 152 -6.59 -11.72 2.18
CA GLU A 152 -6.15 -10.72 1.22
C GLU A 152 -5.29 -9.65 1.88
N GLY A 153 -4.47 -8.95 1.10
CA GLY A 153 -3.60 -7.90 1.61
C GLY A 153 -2.74 -7.26 0.51
N GLN A 154 -2.17 -6.11 0.84
CA GLN A 154 -1.26 -5.35 -0.02
C GLN A 154 0.19 -5.44 0.50
N PRO A 155 1.21 -5.08 -0.31
CA PRO A 155 2.60 -5.02 0.14
C PRO A 155 2.77 -4.34 1.50
N GLY A 156 3.48 -5.01 2.41
CA GLY A 156 3.73 -4.49 3.75
C GLY A 156 2.70 -4.88 4.82
N ASP A 157 1.55 -5.47 4.44
CA ASP A 157 0.57 -5.93 5.42
C ASP A 157 1.10 -7.15 6.20
N PRO A 158 0.88 -7.22 7.52
CA PRO A 158 1.22 -8.40 8.30
C PRO A 158 0.15 -9.49 8.15
N VAL A 159 0.60 -10.73 7.97
CA VAL A 159 -0.23 -11.94 7.90
C VAL A 159 0.23 -12.91 8.98
N LEU A 160 -0.67 -13.24 9.91
CA LEU A 160 -0.45 -14.32 10.86
C LEU A 160 -0.85 -15.66 10.22
N ILE A 161 0.10 -16.58 10.16
CA ILE A 161 -0.03 -17.92 9.63
C ILE A 161 -0.05 -18.89 10.80
N ASN A 162 -1.15 -19.61 10.99
CA ASN A 162 -1.27 -20.66 12.01
C ASN A 162 -1.14 -22.04 11.37
N GLY A 163 -0.51 -22.97 12.07
CA GLY A 163 -0.31 -24.32 11.58
C GLY A 163 0.50 -25.19 12.52
N SER A 164 1.26 -26.11 11.94
CA SER A 164 2.11 -27.06 12.68
C SER A 164 3.31 -27.52 11.83
N GLY A 165 4.38 -27.96 12.49
CA GLY A 165 5.58 -28.46 11.80
C GLY A 165 6.44 -27.34 11.19
N PHE A 166 6.22 -26.09 11.60
CA PHE A 166 7.05 -24.96 11.18
C PHE A 166 8.41 -24.96 11.89
N GLY A 167 8.58 -25.74 12.95
CA GLY A 167 9.77 -25.82 13.79
C GLY A 167 10.08 -24.54 14.57
N SER A 168 10.99 -24.66 15.54
CA SER A 168 11.47 -23.52 16.33
C SER A 168 12.47 -22.63 15.60
N SER A 169 13.13 -23.15 14.57
CA SER A 169 14.09 -22.41 13.75
C SER A 169 13.40 -21.85 12.51
N PRO A 170 13.61 -20.55 12.17
CA PRO A 170 12.97 -19.92 11.02
C PRO A 170 13.17 -20.70 9.72
N GLY A 171 12.08 -20.86 8.98
CA GLY A 171 12.06 -21.35 7.60
C GLY A 171 11.83 -20.21 6.62
N GLU A 172 11.10 -20.50 5.55
CA GLU A 172 10.69 -19.51 4.57
C GLU A 172 9.16 -19.46 4.44
N VAL A 173 8.63 -18.27 4.22
CA VAL A 173 7.25 -18.06 3.79
C VAL A 173 7.29 -17.51 2.37
N HIS A 174 6.44 -18.05 1.52
CA HIS A 174 6.39 -17.71 0.11
C HIS A 174 4.98 -17.34 -0.31
N PHE A 175 4.88 -16.28 -1.11
CA PHE A 175 3.64 -15.80 -1.71
C PHE A 175 3.76 -15.95 -3.23
N ILE A 176 2.88 -16.75 -3.81
CA ILE A 176 2.72 -16.88 -5.25
C ILE A 176 1.74 -15.80 -5.69
N VAL A 177 2.28 -14.65 -6.11
CA VAL A 177 1.49 -13.43 -6.37
C VAL A 177 1.00 -13.32 -7.81
N ASN A 178 1.58 -14.08 -8.74
CA ASN A 178 1.05 -14.34 -10.09
C ASN A 178 1.68 -15.63 -10.67
N PRO A 179 1.23 -16.13 -11.84
CA PRO A 179 1.86 -17.28 -12.47
C PRO A 179 3.34 -17.03 -12.78
N GLY A 180 4.22 -17.82 -12.16
CA GLY A 180 5.67 -17.72 -12.36
C GLY A 180 6.37 -16.72 -11.43
N MET A 181 5.66 -16.02 -10.55
CA MET A 181 6.26 -15.15 -9.53
C MET A 181 5.98 -15.68 -8.13
N ASP A 182 6.99 -16.33 -7.58
CA ASP A 182 7.04 -16.86 -6.22
C ASP A 182 7.98 -15.99 -5.40
N LEU A 183 7.44 -15.28 -4.41
CA LEU A 183 8.16 -14.27 -3.65
C LEU A 183 8.32 -14.69 -2.20
N LYS A 184 9.58 -14.73 -1.77
CA LYS A 184 9.92 -14.92 -0.36
C LYS A 184 9.50 -13.70 0.45
N ALA A 185 8.67 -13.91 1.45
CA ALA A 185 8.26 -12.91 2.43
C ALA A 185 9.27 -12.83 3.60
N SER A 186 9.33 -11.65 4.24
CA SER A 186 9.98 -11.52 5.54
C SER A 186 9.09 -12.13 6.62
N ALA A 187 9.70 -12.82 7.57
CA ALA A 187 9.01 -13.36 8.75
C ALA A 187 9.50 -12.61 10.00
N ASP A 188 8.61 -11.83 10.59
CA ASP A 188 8.88 -10.98 11.76
C ASP A 188 8.82 -11.79 13.07
N TYR A 189 8.06 -12.90 13.06
CA TYR A 189 7.97 -13.84 14.16
C TYR A 189 7.87 -15.28 13.64
N TRP A 190 8.52 -16.21 14.35
CA TRP A 190 8.51 -17.63 14.00
C TRP A 190 8.42 -18.52 15.23
N SER A 191 7.60 -19.56 15.15
CA SER A 191 7.48 -20.66 16.09
C SER A 191 6.99 -21.90 15.36
N ASP A 192 6.90 -23.05 16.05
CA ASP A 192 6.45 -24.30 15.42
C ASP A 192 5.00 -24.27 14.93
N ALA A 193 4.16 -23.43 15.54
CA ALA A 193 2.73 -23.35 15.25
C ALA A 193 2.28 -22.01 14.64
N GLN A 194 3.11 -20.98 14.71
CA GLN A 194 2.76 -19.63 14.28
C GLN A 194 3.91 -18.91 13.60
N VAL A 195 3.61 -18.22 12.50
CA VAL A 195 4.53 -17.34 11.79
C VAL A 195 3.82 -16.02 11.52
N VAL A 196 4.47 -14.89 11.79
CA VAL A 196 4.01 -13.58 11.31
C VAL A 196 4.88 -13.21 10.12
N ALA A 197 4.28 -13.15 8.94
CA ALA A 197 4.96 -12.81 7.71
C ALA A 197 4.40 -11.53 7.12
N THR A 198 5.23 -10.74 6.45
CA THR A 198 4.80 -9.52 5.77
C THR A 198 4.59 -9.80 4.29
N VAL A 199 3.46 -9.34 3.73
CA VAL A 199 3.15 -9.49 2.30
C VAL A 199 4.27 -8.84 1.47
N PRO A 200 4.91 -9.57 0.54
CA PRO A 200 6.05 -9.04 -0.20
C PRO A 200 5.63 -7.93 -1.16
N SER A 201 6.53 -6.98 -1.40
CA SER A 201 6.33 -5.99 -2.45
C SER A 201 6.56 -6.61 -3.82
N ALA A 202 5.64 -6.34 -4.74
CA ALA A 202 5.83 -6.59 -6.14
C ALA A 202 5.18 -5.47 -6.96
N GLU A 203 5.96 -4.98 -7.92
CA GLU A 203 5.48 -4.04 -8.92
C GLU A 203 4.88 -4.79 -10.10
N LYS A 204 4.17 -4.05 -10.96
CA LYS A 204 3.67 -4.58 -12.24
C LYS A 204 2.63 -5.69 -12.12
N ILE A 205 1.95 -5.76 -10.98
CA ILE A 205 0.89 -6.75 -10.74
C ILE A 205 -0.45 -6.06 -10.53
N LEU A 206 -1.50 -6.74 -10.99
CA LEU A 206 -2.89 -6.38 -10.72
C LEU A 206 -3.36 -7.12 -9.47
N SER A 207 -4.60 -6.87 -9.04
CA SER A 207 -5.22 -7.73 -8.05
C SER A 207 -5.29 -9.16 -8.60
N TYR A 208 -4.79 -10.13 -7.83
CA TYR A 208 -4.64 -11.51 -8.28
C TYR A 208 -4.94 -12.50 -7.15
N GLY A 209 -5.65 -13.58 -7.48
CA GLY A 209 -5.88 -14.71 -6.59
C GLY A 209 -4.65 -15.63 -6.55
N GLY A 210 -3.78 -15.41 -5.57
CA GLY A 210 -2.54 -16.13 -5.36
C GLY A 210 -2.62 -17.18 -4.27
N TYR A 211 -1.44 -17.60 -3.80
CA TYR A 211 -1.30 -18.62 -2.78
C TYR A 211 -0.17 -18.31 -1.80
N VAL A 212 -0.26 -18.85 -0.59
CA VAL A 212 0.76 -18.80 0.45
C VAL A 212 1.18 -20.21 0.81
N TYR A 213 2.48 -20.42 0.99
CA TYR A 213 3.01 -21.66 1.58
C TYR A 213 4.20 -21.40 2.50
N VAL A 214 4.43 -22.34 3.40
CA VAL A 214 5.60 -22.37 4.29
C VAL A 214 6.56 -23.45 3.82
N GLN A 215 7.85 -23.15 3.78
CA GLN A 215 8.90 -24.08 3.40
C GLN A 215 9.91 -24.27 4.52
N ARG A 216 10.26 -25.54 4.78
CA ARG A 216 11.32 -25.97 5.72
C ARG A 216 12.30 -26.84 4.97
N GLY A 217 13.50 -26.33 4.70
CA GLY A 217 14.48 -27.06 3.87
C GLY A 217 13.89 -27.38 2.50
N THR A 218 13.76 -28.65 2.17
CA THR A 218 13.12 -29.12 0.92
C THR A 218 11.61 -29.32 1.04
N ASP A 219 11.06 -29.36 2.25
CA ASP A 219 9.65 -29.67 2.49
C ASP A 219 8.78 -28.42 2.40
N LYS A 220 7.72 -28.49 1.60
CA LYS A 220 6.71 -27.43 1.47
C LYS A 220 5.39 -27.83 2.12
N SER A 221 4.68 -26.86 2.67
CA SER A 221 3.31 -27.06 3.13
C SER A 221 2.34 -27.24 1.96
N GLY A 222 1.08 -27.54 2.27
CA GLY A 222 0.01 -27.26 1.32
C GLY A 222 -0.06 -25.75 1.03
N VAL A 223 -0.63 -25.40 -0.11
CA VAL A 223 -0.90 -24.01 -0.48
C VAL A 223 -2.24 -23.55 0.07
N VAL A 224 -2.31 -22.31 0.54
CA VAL A 224 -3.55 -21.67 0.98
C VAL A 224 -3.82 -20.45 0.11
N SER A 225 -5.06 -20.28 -0.36
CA SER A 225 -5.44 -19.16 -1.21
C SER A 225 -5.26 -17.83 -0.49
N PHE A 226 -4.75 -16.84 -1.22
CA PHE A 226 -4.59 -15.47 -0.74
C PHE A 226 -4.72 -14.49 -1.90
N LYS A 227 -5.58 -13.49 -1.76
CA LYS A 227 -5.77 -12.47 -2.78
C LYS A 227 -4.79 -11.33 -2.55
N PHE A 228 -3.88 -11.16 -3.50
CA PHE A 228 -2.92 -10.09 -3.49
C PHE A 228 -3.55 -8.81 -4.05
N ASN A 229 -3.44 -7.71 -3.32
CA ASN A 229 -3.83 -6.39 -3.77
C ASN A 229 -2.57 -5.57 -4.09
N PRO A 230 -2.47 -4.93 -5.26
CA PRO A 230 -1.26 -4.20 -5.62
C PRO A 230 -1.07 -2.98 -4.76
N ALA A 231 0.18 -2.57 -4.58
CA ALA A 231 0.47 -1.22 -4.13
C ALA A 231 -0.11 -0.23 -5.16
N LEU A 232 -0.79 0.81 -4.67
CA LEU A 232 -1.36 1.84 -5.52
C LEU A 232 -0.43 3.06 -5.56
N GLN A 233 -0.30 3.65 -6.74
CA GLN A 233 0.38 4.92 -6.94
C GLN A 233 -0.60 5.95 -7.52
N LEU A 234 -0.41 7.22 -7.17
CA LEU A 234 -1.17 8.35 -7.70
C LEU A 234 -0.37 9.03 -8.83
N MET A 235 -1.05 9.42 -9.90
CA MET A 235 -0.47 10.24 -10.97
C MET A 235 -1.45 11.35 -11.36
N THR A 236 -0.92 12.48 -11.83
CA THR A 236 -1.73 13.60 -12.32
C THR A 236 -1.70 13.65 -13.84
N LEU A 237 -2.88 13.60 -14.45
CA LEU A 237 -3.10 13.87 -15.87
C LEU A 237 -3.40 15.36 -16.05
N GLY A 238 -2.43 16.08 -16.63
CA GLY A 238 -2.67 17.43 -17.14
C GLY A 238 -3.59 17.44 -18.36
N ILE A 239 -4.00 18.63 -18.79
CA ILE A 239 -4.83 18.81 -20.00
C ILE A 239 -4.12 18.19 -21.21
N THR A 240 -4.83 17.33 -21.94
CA THR A 240 -4.29 16.65 -23.14
C THR A 240 -4.85 17.25 -24.43
N ALA A 241 -4.58 16.61 -25.57
CA ALA A 241 -5.24 16.92 -26.84
C ALA A 241 -6.72 16.52 -26.84
N ASP A 242 -7.12 15.58 -25.98
CA ASP A 242 -8.49 15.11 -25.83
C ASP A 242 -9.30 16.11 -24.99
N LYS A 243 -9.66 17.22 -25.61
CA LYS A 243 -10.44 18.31 -25.01
C LYS A 243 -11.33 18.96 -26.05
N ARG A 244 -12.44 19.52 -25.60
CA ARG A 244 -13.38 20.32 -26.38
C ARG A 244 -13.70 21.57 -25.56
N ILE A 245 -13.01 22.66 -25.91
CA ILE A 245 -13.21 23.97 -25.31
C ILE A 245 -14.15 24.76 -26.20
N LYS A 246 -15.08 25.49 -25.58
CA LYS A 246 -16.13 26.24 -26.24
C LYS A 246 -15.80 27.72 -26.34
N SER A 247 -16.20 28.34 -27.45
CA SER A 247 -15.97 29.76 -27.70
C SER A 247 -16.92 30.65 -26.90
N PRO A 248 -16.49 31.87 -26.56
CA PRO A 248 -15.15 32.43 -26.76
C PRO A 248 -14.10 31.82 -25.82
N TYR A 249 -12.92 31.50 -26.35
CA TYR A 249 -11.76 31.06 -25.58
C TYR A 249 -10.49 31.61 -26.23
N ASP A 250 -9.52 32.02 -25.41
CA ASP A 250 -8.25 32.54 -25.89
C ASP A 250 -7.20 31.42 -26.00
N THR A 251 -6.49 31.41 -27.12
CA THR A 251 -5.40 30.46 -27.43
C THR A 251 -4.06 31.14 -27.66
N THR A 252 -4.01 32.47 -27.57
CA THR A 252 -2.88 33.30 -28.02
C THR A 252 -2.41 34.30 -26.96
N GLY A 253 -3.24 34.64 -25.97
CA GLY A 253 -2.91 35.46 -24.81
C GLY A 253 -2.76 34.61 -23.55
N ILE A 254 -3.50 34.95 -22.49
CA ILE A 254 -3.25 34.48 -21.12
C ILE A 254 -3.25 32.95 -21.05
N GLY A 255 -4.23 32.28 -21.68
CA GLY A 255 -4.35 30.82 -21.70
C GLY A 255 -3.11 30.07 -22.21
N ALA A 256 -2.40 30.65 -23.18
CA ALA A 256 -1.17 30.09 -23.73
C ALA A 256 0.05 30.29 -22.80
N PHE A 257 0.08 31.38 -22.03
CA PHE A 257 1.19 31.69 -21.11
C PHE A 257 1.07 30.97 -19.75
N CYS A 258 -0.14 30.84 -19.21
CA CYS A 258 -0.40 30.18 -17.91
C CYS A 258 -0.55 28.66 -18.01
N GLY A 259 -0.79 28.10 -19.20
CA GLY A 259 -1.22 26.71 -19.36
C GLY A 259 -2.61 26.43 -18.79
N CYS A 260 -3.42 27.47 -18.63
CA CYS A 260 -4.80 27.46 -18.14
C CYS A 260 -5.78 27.66 -19.31
N ILE A 261 -7.07 27.42 -19.07
CA ILE A 261 -8.12 27.71 -20.05
C ILE A 261 -8.68 29.09 -19.73
N ALA A 262 -8.63 30.00 -20.69
CA ALA A 262 -9.08 31.37 -20.57
C ALA A 262 -10.31 31.60 -21.46
N HIS A 263 -11.42 32.02 -20.85
CA HIS A 263 -12.58 32.55 -21.56
C HIS A 263 -12.59 34.06 -21.41
N GLU A 264 -12.37 34.76 -22.52
CA GLU A 264 -12.35 36.22 -22.57
C GLU A 264 -13.51 36.74 -23.40
N GLY A 265 -14.35 37.59 -22.81
CA GLY A 265 -15.41 38.33 -23.49
C GLY A 265 -15.03 39.79 -23.77
N ALA A 266 -13.72 40.11 -23.85
CA ALA A 266 -13.25 41.48 -24.01
C ALA A 266 -13.67 42.05 -25.38
N GLY A 267 -14.76 42.83 -25.38
CA GLY A 267 -15.35 43.42 -26.59
C GLY A 267 -16.74 42.89 -26.94
N ASP A 268 -17.23 41.87 -26.23
CA ASP A 268 -18.55 41.30 -26.47
C ASP A 268 -19.66 42.10 -25.77
N LEU A 269 -20.72 42.40 -26.52
CA LEU A 269 -21.92 43.10 -26.02
C LEU A 269 -22.90 42.16 -25.30
N PHE A 270 -22.59 40.85 -25.22
CA PHE A 270 -23.40 39.84 -24.55
C PHE A 270 -22.53 38.94 -23.66
N GLY A 271 -23.14 38.38 -22.62
CA GLY A 271 -22.51 37.34 -21.80
C GLY A 271 -22.49 35.98 -22.52
N HIS A 272 -21.58 35.11 -22.09
CA HIS A 272 -21.37 33.78 -22.67
C HIS A 272 -21.44 32.70 -21.59
N LYS A 273 -21.85 31.50 -21.97
CA LYS A 273 -21.77 30.30 -21.15
C LYS A 273 -21.74 29.06 -22.02
N ASP A 274 -20.99 28.07 -21.62
CA ASP A 274 -21.01 26.75 -22.25
C ASP A 274 -20.37 25.71 -21.30
N ASP A 275 -20.25 24.48 -21.78
CA ASP A 275 -19.57 23.39 -21.11
C ASP A 275 -18.31 22.98 -21.89
N ASP A 276 -17.17 23.04 -21.21
CA ASP A 276 -15.91 22.50 -21.71
C ASP A 276 -15.75 21.06 -21.25
N GLU A 277 -15.32 20.20 -22.15
CA GLU A 277 -15.18 18.77 -21.89
C GLU A 277 -13.73 18.32 -22.07
N PHE A 278 -13.22 17.52 -21.13
CA PHE A 278 -11.86 16.99 -21.15
C PHE A 278 -11.87 15.48 -20.97
N PHE A 279 -10.91 14.81 -21.61
CA PHE A 279 -10.65 13.38 -21.53
C PHE A 279 -11.77 12.48 -22.09
N SER A 280 -12.71 13.02 -22.87
CA SER A 280 -13.90 12.29 -23.36
C SER A 280 -13.60 10.99 -24.13
N ASN A 281 -12.43 10.87 -24.74
CA ASN A 281 -11.97 9.70 -25.50
C ASN A 281 -10.82 8.93 -24.82
N THR A 282 -10.41 9.35 -23.62
CA THR A 282 -9.32 8.74 -22.89
C THR A 282 -9.83 7.54 -22.10
N THR A 283 -9.13 6.40 -22.20
CA THR A 283 -9.44 5.19 -21.43
C THR A 283 -8.21 4.74 -20.67
N LEU A 284 -8.34 4.59 -19.36
CA LEU A 284 -7.35 4.03 -18.47
C LEU A 284 -7.40 2.50 -18.56
N LYS A 285 -6.21 1.88 -18.57
CA LYS A 285 -6.05 0.42 -18.63
C LYS A 285 -5.52 -0.13 -17.32
N ASN A 286 -5.41 -1.45 -17.24
CA ASN A 286 -4.66 -2.13 -16.18
C ASN A 286 -5.08 -1.76 -14.75
N GLY A 287 -6.38 -1.59 -14.51
CA GLY A 287 -6.92 -1.28 -13.19
C GLY A 287 -6.72 0.15 -12.72
N TRP A 288 -6.24 1.05 -13.58
CA TRP A 288 -6.20 2.47 -13.30
C TRP A 288 -7.60 3.09 -13.34
N VAL A 289 -7.87 3.97 -12.38
CA VAL A 289 -9.14 4.70 -12.26
C VAL A 289 -8.90 6.16 -11.92
N VAL A 290 -9.88 7.01 -12.20
CA VAL A 290 -9.90 8.39 -11.73
C VAL A 290 -10.05 8.40 -10.21
N ASP A 291 -9.20 9.15 -9.53
CA ASP A 291 -9.25 9.33 -8.08
C ASP A 291 -9.93 10.65 -7.71
N SER A 292 -9.52 11.76 -8.32
CA SER A 292 -10.03 13.09 -8.01
C SER A 292 -9.83 14.07 -9.17
N VAL A 293 -10.60 15.15 -9.17
CA VAL A 293 -10.43 16.28 -10.08
C VAL A 293 -9.72 17.40 -9.32
N ASN A 294 -8.61 17.89 -9.85
CA ASN A 294 -8.01 19.14 -9.37
C ASN A 294 -8.54 20.26 -10.26
N PHE A 295 -9.36 21.12 -9.66
CA PHE A 295 -9.92 22.28 -10.34
C PHE A 295 -9.61 23.53 -9.52
N GLY A 296 -9.30 24.63 -10.21
CA GLY A 296 -9.12 25.92 -9.58
C GLY A 296 -9.33 27.04 -10.58
N ILE A 297 -9.87 28.16 -10.09
CA ILE A 297 -9.82 29.42 -10.83
C ILE A 297 -8.35 29.88 -10.82
N HIS A 298 -7.82 30.15 -12.01
CA HIS A 298 -6.46 30.62 -12.17
C HIS A 298 -6.43 32.16 -12.12
N GLY A 299 -5.51 32.74 -11.37
CA GLY A 299 -5.39 34.20 -11.29
C GLY A 299 -6.59 34.86 -10.62
N SER A 300 -7.25 35.78 -11.33
CA SER A 300 -8.40 36.54 -10.83
C SER A 300 -9.47 36.69 -11.90
N ILE A 301 -10.72 36.62 -11.48
CA ILE A 301 -11.88 36.84 -12.36
C ILE A 301 -11.96 38.33 -12.68
N PHE A 302 -12.13 38.68 -13.95
CA PHE A 302 -12.44 40.05 -14.37
C PHE A 302 -13.94 40.19 -14.58
N GLY A 303 -14.54 41.22 -14.00
CA GLY A 303 -15.99 41.42 -14.07
C GLY A 303 -16.76 40.34 -13.29
N ASN A 304 -17.89 39.90 -13.84
CA ASN A 304 -18.76 38.90 -13.23
C ASN A 304 -18.75 37.63 -14.07
N ALA A 305 -18.04 36.61 -13.59
CA ALA A 305 -17.89 35.33 -14.26
C ALA A 305 -17.61 34.21 -13.26
N ASN A 306 -17.71 32.95 -13.70
CA ASN A 306 -17.33 31.80 -12.90
C ASN A 306 -17.04 30.58 -13.79
N ALA A 307 -16.28 29.64 -13.26
CA ALA A 307 -16.10 28.32 -13.82
C ALA A 307 -16.14 27.28 -12.69
N SER A 308 -16.79 26.15 -12.93
CA SER A 308 -16.92 25.09 -11.95
C SER A 308 -17.03 23.73 -12.61
N VAL A 309 -16.57 22.69 -11.91
CA VAL A 309 -16.76 21.31 -12.37
C VAL A 309 -18.24 20.95 -12.26
N SER A 310 -18.86 20.68 -13.41
CA SER A 310 -20.29 20.34 -13.50
C SER A 310 -20.53 18.84 -13.63
N ASP A 311 -19.53 18.07 -14.09
CA ASP A 311 -19.59 16.60 -14.14
C ASP A 311 -18.17 16.00 -14.09
N SER A 312 -18.05 14.80 -13.52
CA SER A 312 -16.81 14.03 -13.51
C SER A 312 -17.06 12.53 -13.29
N ARG A 313 -16.15 11.68 -13.80
CA ARG A 313 -16.26 10.21 -13.70
C ARG A 313 -15.26 9.60 -12.71
N ILE A 314 -15.26 10.10 -11.49
CA ILE A 314 -14.42 9.59 -10.39
C ILE A 314 -14.70 8.10 -10.14
N GLY A 315 -13.66 7.31 -9.90
CA GLY A 315 -13.73 5.87 -9.65
C GLY A 315 -13.84 5.01 -10.91
N THR A 316 -13.91 5.61 -12.09
CA THR A 316 -14.02 4.88 -13.36
C THR A 316 -12.68 4.82 -14.09
N ASN A 317 -12.57 3.90 -15.05
CA ASN A 317 -11.44 3.84 -15.99
C ASN A 317 -11.63 4.74 -17.23
N SER A 318 -12.69 5.57 -17.27
CA SER A 318 -12.98 6.49 -18.35
C SER A 318 -12.87 7.93 -17.83
N PRO A 319 -11.65 8.48 -17.73
CA PRO A 319 -11.44 9.83 -17.25
C PRO A 319 -12.30 10.82 -18.00
N TYR A 320 -12.98 11.68 -17.25
CA TYR A 320 -13.85 12.69 -17.80
C TYR A 320 -14.03 13.78 -16.77
N VAL A 321 -13.94 15.02 -17.23
CA VAL A 321 -14.35 16.20 -16.47
C VAL A 321 -15.04 17.17 -17.42
N LYS A 322 -16.16 17.71 -16.96
CA LYS A 322 -16.89 18.77 -17.61
C LYS A 322 -16.83 20.01 -16.74
N VAL A 323 -16.42 21.13 -17.32
CA VAL A 323 -16.36 22.42 -16.65
C VAL A 323 -17.44 23.31 -17.24
N HIS A 324 -18.40 23.70 -16.41
CA HIS A 324 -19.37 24.71 -16.78
C HIS A 324 -18.79 26.07 -16.46
N TRP A 325 -18.78 26.96 -17.46
CA TRP A 325 -18.34 28.34 -17.29
C TRP A 325 -19.39 29.30 -17.79
N TRP A 326 -19.41 30.48 -17.20
CA TRP A 326 -20.22 31.60 -17.64
C TRP A 326 -19.51 32.92 -17.34
N MET A 327 -19.82 33.93 -18.11
CA MET A 327 -19.33 35.30 -17.92
C MET A 327 -20.34 36.31 -18.46
N ASP A 328 -20.48 37.42 -17.76
CA ASP A 328 -21.25 38.56 -18.23
C ASP A 328 -20.48 39.34 -19.32
N THR A 329 -21.06 40.44 -19.80
CA THR A 329 -20.39 41.35 -20.73
C THR A 329 -19.09 41.89 -20.14
N PHE A 330 -18.07 42.06 -20.99
CA PHE A 330 -16.74 42.55 -20.58
C PHE A 330 -16.14 41.82 -19.38
N SER A 331 -16.45 40.53 -19.22
CA SER A 331 -15.94 39.70 -18.12
C SER A 331 -15.04 38.59 -18.67
N SER A 332 -14.20 38.02 -17.81
CA SER A 332 -13.36 36.87 -18.16
C SER A 332 -13.18 35.94 -16.98
N VAL A 333 -12.99 34.65 -17.29
CA VAL A 333 -12.67 33.63 -16.30
C VAL A 333 -11.60 32.69 -16.83
N ASP A 334 -10.58 32.51 -16.00
CA ASP A 334 -9.48 31.60 -16.26
C ASP A 334 -9.52 30.46 -15.25
N TYR A 335 -9.28 29.23 -15.69
CA TYR A 335 -9.28 28.08 -14.80
C TYR A 335 -8.25 27.03 -15.21
N ASN A 336 -7.81 26.25 -14.22
CA ASN A 336 -7.00 25.07 -14.41
C ASN A 336 -7.81 23.82 -14.09
N VAL A 337 -7.59 22.76 -14.86
CA VAL A 337 -8.17 21.45 -14.60
C VAL A 337 -7.13 20.36 -14.84
N SER A 338 -7.05 19.40 -13.93
CA SER A 338 -6.31 18.15 -14.10
C SER A 338 -7.01 17.02 -13.36
N LEU A 339 -6.69 15.77 -13.70
CA LEU A 339 -7.24 14.60 -13.04
C LEU A 339 -6.13 13.89 -12.26
N ASN A 340 -6.36 13.55 -11.01
CA ASN A 340 -5.56 12.53 -10.34
C ASN A 340 -6.15 11.17 -10.69
N ILE A 341 -5.29 10.25 -11.10
CA ILE A 341 -5.61 8.84 -11.34
C ILE A 341 -4.83 7.99 -10.35
N LYS A 342 -5.41 6.87 -9.94
CA LYS A 342 -4.75 5.87 -9.11
C LYS A 342 -4.76 4.51 -9.77
N GLY A 343 -3.70 3.75 -9.57
CA GLY A 343 -3.60 2.40 -10.10
C GLY A 343 -2.34 1.69 -9.64
N PRO A 344 -2.13 0.46 -10.11
CA PRO A 344 -1.05 -0.39 -9.62
C PRO A 344 0.35 0.17 -9.91
N THR A 345 1.23 0.14 -8.91
CA THR A 345 2.61 0.64 -9.01
C THR A 345 3.39 -0.08 -10.12
N GLY A 346 4.08 0.70 -10.95
CA GLY A 346 4.91 0.19 -12.04
C GLY A 346 4.13 -0.29 -13.28
N VAL A 347 2.79 -0.28 -13.26
CA VAL A 347 1.96 -0.62 -14.42
C VAL A 347 1.56 0.65 -15.17
N PRO A 348 1.82 0.76 -16.49
CA PRO A 348 1.35 1.89 -17.28
C PRO A 348 -0.17 2.04 -17.28
N TYR A 349 -0.65 3.28 -17.31
CA TYR A 349 -2.08 3.62 -17.33
C TYR A 349 -2.70 3.60 -18.74
N GLN A 350 -1.88 3.55 -19.79
CA GLN A 350 -2.24 3.48 -21.21
C GLN A 350 -1.81 2.16 -21.84
#